data_AF-A0A4S2A6D6-F1
#
_entry.id   AF-A0A4S2A6D6-F1
#
_cell.length_a   1.000
_cell.length_b   1.000
_cell.length_c   1.000
_cell.angle_alpha   90.00
_cell.angle_beta   90.00
_cell.angle_gamma   90.00
#
_symmetry.space_group_name_H-M   'P 1'
#
loop_
_entity.id
_entity.type
_entity.pdbx_description
1 polymer ?
#
loop_
_entity_poly.entity_id
_entity_poly.type
_entity_poly.pdbx_seq_one_letter_code
_entity_poly.pdbx_strand_id
1 'polypeptide(L)'
;MSDSERRELTTGFRTGESHCFRMRCRAILLKAEGLSAPQVGAQTEMTAQTVGSWVKRFESQGIQGLYTRPGQGRKAIMDCSDEESVRKAIESDRQSVRAAKEAWQNASGKEASESTFKRFLSALAQDIDV
;
A
#
# COMPACT_ATOMS: atom_id res chain seq x y z
N MET A 1 -8.55 28.49 1.71
CA MET A 1 -9.43 27.30 1.75
C MET A 1 -10.84 27.77 1.48
N SER A 2 -11.46 27.23 0.43
CA SER A 2 -12.86 27.50 0.06
C SER A 2 -13.84 26.75 0.97
N ASP A 3 -15.11 27.15 0.95
CA ASP A 3 -16.16 26.48 1.72
C ASP A 3 -16.41 25.04 1.23
N SER A 4 -16.26 24.78 -0.07
CA SER A 4 -16.38 23.43 -0.64
C SER A 4 -15.30 22.51 -0.10
N GLU A 5 -14.04 22.95 -0.15
CA GLU A 5 -12.90 22.20 0.40
C GLU A 5 -13.06 21.95 1.91
N ARG A 6 -13.54 22.96 2.66
CA ARG A 6 -13.80 22.81 4.09
C ARG A 6 -14.84 21.72 4.36
N ARG A 7 -15.91 21.65 3.56
CA ARG A 7 -16.94 20.61 3.65
C ARG A 7 -16.37 19.24 3.33
N GLU A 8 -15.62 19.11 2.23
CA GLU A 8 -14.98 17.85 1.84
C GLU A 8 -14.02 17.32 2.92
N LEU A 9 -13.17 18.18 3.48
CA LEU A 9 -12.26 17.82 4.57
C LEU A 9 -13.01 17.44 5.85
N THR A 10 -14.12 18.11 6.15
CA THR A 10 -14.95 17.79 7.32
C THR A 10 -15.61 16.43 7.16
N THR A 11 -16.16 16.14 5.99
CA THR A 11 -16.70 14.81 5.65
C THR A 11 -15.60 13.77 5.72
N GLY A 12 -14.45 14.01 5.08
CA GLY A 12 -13.30 13.10 5.09
C GLY A 12 -12.78 12.80 6.50
N PHE A 13 -12.76 13.79 7.39
CA PHE A 13 -12.40 13.58 8.80
C PHE A 13 -13.43 12.73 9.56
N ARG A 14 -14.73 12.88 9.27
CA ARG A 14 -15.81 12.16 9.98
C ARG A 14 -16.04 10.75 9.47
N THR A 15 -16.00 10.55 8.16
CA THR A 15 -16.45 9.29 7.51
C THR A 15 -15.37 8.60 6.70
N GLY A 16 -14.16 9.15 6.63
CA GLY A 16 -13.07 8.56 5.85
C GLY A 16 -12.70 7.16 6.32
N GLU A 17 -12.46 6.25 5.36
CA GLU A 17 -12.24 4.82 5.63
C GLU A 17 -11.03 4.55 6.52
N SER A 18 -9.88 5.17 6.22
CA SER A 18 -8.64 4.94 6.98
C SER A 18 -8.41 6.02 8.04
N HIS A 19 -7.92 5.59 9.21
CA HIS A 19 -7.53 6.51 10.29
C HIS A 19 -6.51 7.55 9.80
N CYS A 20 -5.50 7.11 9.04
CA CYS A 20 -4.49 7.99 8.45
C CYS A 20 -5.11 9.09 7.59
N PHE A 21 -6.09 8.75 6.74
CA PHE A 21 -6.78 9.76 5.92
C PHE A 21 -7.56 10.75 6.78
N ARG A 22 -8.33 10.26 7.76
CA ARG A 22 -9.06 11.14 8.71
C ARG A 22 -8.13 12.11 9.42
N MET A 23 -7.00 11.64 9.93
CA MET A 23 -6.03 12.48 10.64
C MET A 23 -5.35 13.51 9.72
N ARG A 24 -5.12 13.17 8.45
CA ARG A 24 -4.64 14.14 7.45
C ARG A 24 -5.68 15.23 7.19
N CYS A 25 -6.96 14.88 7.04
CA CYS A 25 -8.04 15.86 6.93
C CYS A 25 -8.11 16.78 8.17
N ARG A 26 -8.00 16.20 9.37
CA ARG A 26 -7.92 16.97 10.63
C ARG A 26 -6.75 17.95 10.63
N ALA A 27 -5.57 17.52 10.19
CA ALA A 27 -4.38 18.37 10.14
C ALA A 27 -4.58 19.58 9.22
N ILE A 28 -5.20 19.40 8.04
CA ILE A 28 -5.50 20.51 7.12
C ILE A 28 -6.54 21.47 7.71
N LEU A 29 -7.60 20.95 8.33
CA LEU A 29 -8.62 21.78 8.99
C LEU A 29 -8.02 22.64 10.11
N LEU A 30 -7.21 22.05 10.99
CA LEU A 30 -6.51 22.77 12.04
C LEU A 30 -5.54 23.80 11.47
N LYS A 31 -4.86 23.49 10.36
CA LYS A 31 -3.96 24.45 9.74
C LYS A 31 -4.72 25.64 9.14
N ALA A 32 -5.90 25.40 8.58
CA ALA A 32 -6.79 26.45 8.09
C ALA A 32 -7.42 27.30 9.21
N GLU A 33 -7.49 26.77 10.43
CA GLU A 33 -7.87 27.52 11.65
C GLU A 33 -6.73 28.41 12.19
N GLY A 34 -5.55 28.39 11.55
CA GLY A 34 -4.42 29.27 11.88
C GLY A 34 -3.39 28.64 12.82
N LEU A 35 -3.56 27.39 13.25
CA LEU A 35 -2.61 26.75 14.16
C LEU A 35 -1.23 26.56 13.50
N SER A 36 -0.17 26.65 14.28
CA SER A 36 1.19 26.36 13.81
C SER A 36 1.38 24.86 13.58
N ALA A 37 2.31 24.48 12.69
CA ALA A 37 2.57 23.07 12.39
C ALA A 37 2.93 22.22 13.64
N PRO A 38 3.69 22.74 14.64
CA PRO A 38 3.90 22.03 15.90
C PRO A 38 2.62 21.81 16.71
N GLN A 39 1.72 22.81 16.79
CA GLN A 39 0.44 22.67 17.50
C GLN A 39 -0.48 21.67 16.82
N VAL A 40 -0.53 21.68 15.48
CA VAL A 40 -1.28 20.67 14.70
C VAL A 40 -0.69 19.29 14.97
N GLY A 41 0.64 19.16 14.90
CA GLY A 41 1.35 17.91 15.13
C GLY A 41 1.06 17.30 16.50
N ALA A 42 0.98 18.13 17.56
CA ALA A 42 0.63 17.69 18.91
C ALA A 42 -0.81 17.11 19.00
N GLN A 43 -1.76 17.61 18.20
CA GLN A 43 -3.14 17.11 18.18
C GLN A 43 -3.33 15.91 17.25
N THR A 44 -2.48 15.75 16.23
CA THR A 44 -2.61 14.68 15.23
C THR A 44 -1.55 13.61 15.35
N GLU A 45 -0.70 13.66 16.38
CA GLU A 45 0.45 12.78 16.59
C GLU A 45 1.41 12.74 15.38
N MET A 46 1.50 13.85 14.66
CA MET A 46 2.39 14.01 13.50
C MET A 46 3.55 14.94 13.85
N THR A 47 4.68 14.76 13.19
CA THR A 47 5.75 15.76 13.25
C THR A 47 5.34 17.03 12.50
N ALA A 48 5.88 18.19 12.89
CA ALA A 48 5.64 19.45 12.18
C ALA A 48 6.04 19.38 10.69
N GLN A 49 7.09 18.61 10.37
CA GLN A 49 7.52 18.37 9.00
C GLN A 49 6.46 17.60 8.20
N THR A 50 5.92 16.52 8.78
CA THR A 50 4.85 15.72 8.16
C THR A 50 3.60 16.56 7.91
N VAL A 51 3.20 17.40 8.88
CA VAL A 51 2.09 18.34 8.69
C VAL A 51 2.35 19.27 7.50
N GLY A 52 3.55 19.87 7.43
CA GLY A 52 3.95 20.73 6.31
C GLY A 52 3.91 20.01 4.95
N SER A 53 4.34 18.75 4.89
CA SER A 53 4.24 17.93 3.68
C SER A 53 2.80 17.69 3.25
N TRP A 54 1.87 17.44 4.18
CA TRP A 54 0.45 17.26 3.87
C TRP A 54 -0.20 18.56 3.39
N VAL A 55 0.14 19.69 4.00
CA VAL A 55 -0.34 21.01 3.55
C VAL A 55 0.08 21.28 2.11
N LYS A 56 1.37 21.14 1.79
CA LYS A 56 1.86 21.31 0.41
C LYS A 56 1.19 20.36 -0.58
N ARG A 57 0.92 19.12 -0.16
CA ARG A 57 0.26 18.12 -1.01
C ARG A 57 -1.22 18.46 -1.22
N PHE A 58 -1.91 18.97 -0.21
CA PHE A 58 -3.28 19.46 -0.33
C PHE A 58 -3.36 20.68 -1.25
N GLU A 59 -2.45 21.65 -1.11
CA GLU A 59 -2.42 22.85 -1.98
C GLU A 59 -2.21 22.51 -3.46
N SER A 60 -1.52 21.41 -3.77
CA SER A 60 -1.26 20.98 -5.15
C SER A 60 -2.27 19.99 -5.73
N GLN A 61 -2.91 19.15 -4.90
CA GLN A 61 -3.74 18.02 -5.35
C GLN A 61 -5.15 18.01 -4.72
N GLY A 62 -5.49 18.99 -3.88
CA GLY A 62 -6.73 19.01 -3.10
C GLY A 62 -6.86 17.80 -2.18
N ILE A 63 -8.10 17.40 -1.90
CA ILE A 63 -8.40 16.25 -1.03
C ILE A 63 -7.85 14.94 -1.60
N GLN A 64 -7.74 14.81 -2.93
CA GLN A 64 -7.16 13.65 -3.59
C GLN A 64 -5.68 13.43 -3.18
N GLY A 65 -4.98 14.53 -2.89
CA GLY A 65 -3.64 14.51 -2.35
C GLY A 65 -3.51 13.86 -0.96
N LEU A 66 -4.59 13.72 -0.20
CA LEU A 66 -4.53 13.17 1.15
C LEU A 66 -4.64 11.64 1.21
N TYR A 67 -5.08 11.00 0.12
CA TYR A 67 -5.13 9.55 0.04
C TYR A 67 -3.74 8.92 -0.01
N THR A 68 -3.65 7.73 0.59
CA THR A 68 -2.48 6.86 0.46
C THR A 68 -2.39 6.39 -0.99
N ARG A 69 -1.24 6.58 -1.61
CA ARG A 69 -1.04 6.15 -3.00
C ARG A 69 -1.01 4.63 -3.07
N PRO A 70 -1.62 4.01 -4.10
CA PRO A 70 -1.49 2.58 -4.32
C PRO A 70 -0.02 2.21 -4.57
N GLY A 71 0.35 0.99 -4.19
CA GLY A 71 1.67 0.43 -4.50
C GLY A 71 2.82 0.85 -3.58
N GLN A 72 2.54 1.26 -2.33
CA GLN A 72 3.60 1.40 -1.34
C GLN A 72 4.08 0.03 -0.83
N GLY A 73 5.39 -0.08 -0.55
CA GLY A 73 6.02 -1.29 -0.04
C GLY A 73 6.79 -2.09 -1.10
N ARG A 74 7.59 -3.06 -0.65
CA ARG A 74 8.28 -4.00 -1.54
C ARG A 74 7.23 -4.94 -2.14
N LYS A 75 7.12 -4.98 -3.47
CA LYS A 75 6.25 -5.93 -4.15
C LYS A 75 6.69 -7.37 -3.84
N ALA A 76 5.73 -8.29 -3.84
CA ALA A 76 6.02 -9.70 -3.70
C ALA A 76 6.97 -10.15 -4.83
N ILE A 77 7.85 -11.10 -4.52
CA ILE A 77 8.75 -11.68 -5.52
C ILE A 77 7.95 -12.50 -6.52
N MET A 78 6.90 -13.17 -6.05
CA MET A 78 5.97 -13.98 -6.85
C MET A 78 4.56 -13.42 -6.72
N ASP A 79 3.82 -13.33 -7.82
CA ASP A 79 2.41 -12.91 -7.88
C ASP A 79 1.58 -13.79 -8.84
N CYS A 80 0.32 -13.44 -9.07
CA CYS A 80 -0.58 -14.24 -9.92
C CYS A 80 -0.11 -14.37 -11.37
N SER A 81 0.78 -13.51 -11.85
CA SER A 81 1.36 -13.66 -13.19
C SER A 81 2.36 -14.83 -13.27
N ASP A 82 2.88 -15.29 -12.13
CA ASP A 82 3.83 -16.40 -12.07
C ASP A 82 3.15 -17.78 -12.11
N GLU A 83 1.83 -17.86 -11.91
CA GLU A 83 1.11 -19.13 -11.74
C GLU A 83 1.31 -20.12 -12.88
N GLU A 84 1.17 -19.67 -14.12
CA GLU A 84 1.33 -20.53 -15.30
C GLU A 84 2.76 -21.07 -15.41
N SER A 85 3.75 -20.22 -15.15
CA SER A 85 5.16 -20.61 -15.18
C SER A 85 5.52 -21.58 -14.05
N VAL A 86 4.93 -21.40 -12.88
CA VAL A 86 5.08 -22.30 -11.73
C VAL A 86 4.41 -23.65 -12.01
N ARG A 87 3.20 -23.68 -12.60
CA ARG A 87 2.53 -24.93 -12.99
C ARG A 87 3.37 -25.74 -13.98
N LYS A 88 3.91 -25.10 -15.02
CA LYS A 88 4.81 -25.75 -16.00
C LYS A 88 6.07 -26.33 -15.34
N ALA A 89 6.64 -25.61 -14.36
CA ALA A 89 7.81 -26.07 -13.63
C ALA A 89 7.50 -27.31 -12.76
N ILE A 90 6.34 -27.36 -12.12
CA ILE A 90 5.89 -28.53 -11.33
C ILE A 90 5.55 -29.71 -12.23
N GLU A 91 4.92 -29.48 -13.39
CA GLU A 91 4.60 -30.55 -14.34
C GLU A 91 5.86 -31.26 -14.85
N SER A 92 6.95 -30.49 -15.02
CA SER A 92 8.25 -31.01 -15.45
C SER A 92 8.97 -31.80 -14.36
N ASP A 93 8.84 -31.41 -13.08
CA ASP A 93 9.37 -32.15 -11.92
C ASP A 93 8.42 -32.08 -10.71
N ARG A 94 7.57 -33.10 -10.60
CA ARG A 94 6.54 -33.20 -9.54
C ARG A 94 7.10 -33.62 -8.18
N GLN A 95 8.31 -34.17 -8.14
CA GLN A 95 8.86 -34.80 -6.93
C GLN A 95 9.77 -33.85 -6.15
N SER A 96 10.26 -32.78 -6.79
CA SER A 96 11.23 -31.87 -6.18
C SER A 96 10.80 -30.41 -6.27
N VAL A 97 10.42 -29.85 -5.11
CA VAL A 97 10.12 -28.41 -4.97
C VAL A 97 11.34 -27.55 -5.32
N ARG A 98 12.55 -28.04 -5.04
CA ARG A 98 13.79 -27.33 -5.35
C ARG A 98 14.01 -27.22 -6.86
N ALA A 99 13.81 -28.32 -7.59
CA ALA A 99 13.97 -28.33 -9.05
C ALA A 99 12.88 -27.50 -9.74
N ALA A 100 11.63 -27.59 -9.29
CA ALA A 100 10.55 -26.73 -9.78
C ALA A 100 10.85 -25.25 -9.55
N LYS A 101 11.43 -24.90 -8.39
CA LYS A 101 11.89 -23.53 -8.11
C LYS A 101 12.98 -23.09 -9.09
N GLU A 102 14.02 -23.89 -9.29
CA GLU A 102 15.12 -23.57 -10.22
C GLU A 102 14.61 -23.40 -11.66
N ALA A 103 13.72 -24.28 -12.12
CA ALA A 103 13.09 -24.17 -13.44
C ALA A 103 12.26 -22.87 -13.57
N TRP A 104 11.47 -22.52 -12.55
CA TRP A 104 10.74 -21.25 -12.50
C TRP A 104 11.68 -20.03 -12.49
N GLN A 105 12.78 -20.07 -11.72
CA GLN A 105 13.75 -18.98 -11.68
C GLN A 105 14.41 -18.77 -13.04
N ASN A 106 14.77 -19.85 -13.73
CA ASN A 106 15.35 -19.80 -15.08
C ASN A 106 14.36 -19.25 -16.12
N ALA A 107 13.07 -19.57 -16.01
CA ALA A 107 12.05 -19.11 -16.94
C ALA A 107 11.60 -17.66 -16.69
N SER A 108 11.47 -17.25 -15.42
CA SER A 108 10.97 -15.93 -15.03
C SER A 108 12.07 -14.86 -14.90
N GLY A 109 13.33 -15.27 -14.75
CA GLY A 109 14.44 -14.38 -14.41
C GLY A 109 14.36 -13.81 -12.98
N LYS A 110 13.42 -14.28 -12.16
CA LYS A 110 13.24 -13.85 -10.76
C LYS A 110 14.00 -14.78 -9.82
N GLU A 111 14.35 -14.27 -8.64
CA GLU A 111 15.00 -15.05 -7.58
C GLU A 111 14.15 -15.09 -6.32
N ALA A 112 13.84 -16.29 -5.84
CA ALA A 112 13.07 -16.50 -4.61
C ALA A 112 13.75 -17.52 -3.70
N SER A 113 13.61 -17.33 -2.39
CA SER A 113 13.97 -18.37 -1.43
C SER A 113 13.06 -19.58 -1.60
N GLU A 114 13.53 -20.77 -1.20
CA GLU A 114 12.70 -21.97 -1.19
C GLU A 114 11.44 -21.81 -0.32
N SER A 115 11.56 -21.08 0.80
CA SER A 115 10.42 -20.76 1.66
C SER A 115 9.37 -19.86 0.98
N THR A 116 9.80 -18.93 0.13
CA THR A 116 8.89 -18.05 -0.64
C THR A 116 8.17 -18.86 -1.71
N PHE A 117 8.89 -19.71 -2.42
CA PHE A 117 8.32 -20.59 -3.44
C PHE A 117 7.28 -21.56 -2.83
N LYS A 118 7.60 -22.21 -1.70
CA LYS A 118 6.67 -23.08 -0.96
C LYS A 118 5.41 -22.35 -0.50
N ARG A 119 5.53 -21.10 -0.04
CA ARG A 119 4.37 -20.27 0.34
C ARG A 119 3.48 -19.98 -0.86
N PHE A 120 4.07 -19.67 -2.00
CA PHE A 120 3.31 -19.46 -3.24
C PHE A 120 2.56 -20.72 -3.68
N LEU A 121 3.21 -21.89 -3.63
CA LEU A 121 2.54 -23.18 -3.89
C LEU A 121 1.38 -23.45 -2.93
N SER A 122 1.56 -23.12 -1.65
CA SER A 122 0.52 -23.32 -0.64
C SER A 122 -0.69 -22.40 -0.88
N ALA A 123 -0.45 -21.15 -1.27
CA ALA A 123 -1.52 -20.22 -1.64
C ALA A 123 -2.27 -20.70 -2.90
N LEU A 124 -1.52 -21.15 -3.93
CA LEU A 124 -2.09 -21.72 -5.14
C LEU A 124 -2.98 -22.94 -4.88
N ALA A 125 -2.61 -23.81 -3.95
CA ALA A 125 -3.43 -24.97 -3.60
C ALA A 125 -4.72 -24.56 -2.89
N GLN A 126 -4.67 -23.55 -2.01
CA GLN A 126 -5.85 -23.05 -1.29
C GLN A 126 -6.87 -22.39 -2.22
N ASP A 127 -6.41 -21.73 -3.28
CA ASP A 127 -7.30 -21.11 -4.28
C ASP A 127 -7.99 -22.14 -5.21
N ILE A 128 -7.52 -23.39 -5.24
CA ILE A 128 -8.13 -24.48 -6.03
C ILE A 128 -9.25 -25.20 -5.25
N ASP A 129 -9.22 -25.14 -3.91
CA ASP A 129 -10.19 -25.80 -3.02
C ASP A 129 -11.49 -24.99 -2.77
N VAL A 130 -11.75 -23.96 -3.59
CA VAL A 130 -12.95 -23.09 -3.57
C VAL A 130 -13.73 -23.23 -4.88
#